data_AF-A0A7L2VJ01-F1
#
_entry.id   AF-A0A7L2VJ01-F1
#
_cell.length_a   1.000
_cell.length_b   1.000
_cell.length_c   1.000
_cell.angle_alpha   90.00
_cell.angle_beta   90.00
_cell.angle_gamma   90.00
#
_symmetry.space_group_name_H-M   'P 1'
#
loop_
_entity.id
_entity.type
_entity.pdbx_description
1 polymer ?
#
loop_
_entity_poly.entity_id
_entity_poly.type
_entity_poly.pdbx_seq_one_letter_code
_entity_poly.pdbx_strand_id
1 'polypeptide(L)'
;SYDSLLTQFSGEPMSYTRFSIARQTDGDNSHVEMNLSADDEEGGEMGKPEHPHTSMTSRWRGGKNFCFLIIAAVLLLFIGFLIGYLSYRGRMQVSRCLDGSGKCETTPTASYLTNDDETEEEVVPGPPVFYWPSLRELLSTKLSVRCLEDSLRRRANKLSFEAGQSEDENNAQYIHEKFTSFSLDKVWNDEHYVKLQVKGSSNNKVLIQENGEEKVLESPEAYVAYSRSGSVTGKPVFVNYGLKADFQRLQEQGVSLNGTIIIFKAGKITLAEKVANAQDAGAVGALMYMDPYDYTEVNMPAPFGHAHLGTGDPFTPGFPSFNHTQFPPVQSSGLPSIVVQTISSSAMGQLFRKMDGQECFQDWKSEVLGCKMMLKSTSNMEVTLTVNNVMVDRKILNIFGAIKGFEEPDRYVVIGAQRDSWGQGAAKAGVGTAMLLELARVISDIVKKDGYKPRRSIIFASWTAGEYGAVGATEWLEGYSSTLHAKAFTYINLDAAVLGFNHMKISASPLLYTLLERTMQGVKDPIKESGNLYDRVGPDWEKTVVPLGLDNAAFPFLTYSGIPVVSFGFYN
;
A
#
# COMPACT_ATOMS: atom_id res chain seq x y z
N SER A 1 -4.58 34.94 -30.00
CA SER A 1 -4.91 35.29 -28.61
C SER A 1 -5.13 34.00 -27.85
N TYR A 2 -4.05 33.39 -27.37
CA TYR A 2 -4.04 32.11 -26.67
C TYR A 2 -2.79 32.09 -25.79
N ASP A 3 -2.90 32.68 -24.61
CA ASP A 3 -1.95 32.48 -23.51
C ASP A 3 -2.55 33.02 -22.20
N SER A 4 -1.93 32.67 -21.07
CA SER A 4 -2.33 33.05 -19.70
C SER A 4 -3.65 32.44 -19.17
N LEU A 5 -3.56 31.26 -18.55
CA LEU A 5 -4.17 30.94 -17.23
C LEU A 5 -3.78 29.49 -16.81
N LEU A 6 -2.49 29.23 -16.58
CA LEU A 6 -1.99 27.87 -16.33
C LEU A 6 -0.83 27.81 -15.31
N THR A 7 -1.02 28.43 -14.14
CA THR A 7 -0.03 28.44 -13.04
C THR A 7 -0.67 28.43 -11.66
N GLN A 8 -1.05 27.26 -11.15
CA GLN A 8 -1.10 27.01 -9.71
C GLN A 8 -0.97 25.50 -9.41
N PHE A 9 -0.20 25.19 -8.37
CA PHE A 9 0.46 23.90 -8.11
C PHE A 9 1.56 23.56 -9.13
N SER A 10 2.69 23.13 -8.57
CA SER A 10 3.97 22.76 -9.21
C SER A 10 3.83 22.18 -10.62
N GLY A 11 4.49 22.80 -11.59
CA GLY A 11 4.50 22.42 -13.01
C GLY A 11 5.30 21.17 -13.34
N GLU A 12 5.01 20.07 -12.66
CA GLU A 12 5.45 18.71 -13.01
C GLU A 12 4.34 18.04 -13.84
N PRO A 13 4.66 17.24 -14.87
CA PRO A 13 3.66 16.63 -15.74
C PRO A 13 2.79 15.61 -15.00
N MET A 14 1.50 15.59 -15.30
CA MET A 14 0.51 14.61 -14.80
C MET A 14 0.70 13.18 -15.34
N SER A 15 1.81 12.92 -16.02
CA SER A 15 2.29 11.61 -16.44
C SER A 15 3.80 11.56 -16.23
N TYR A 16 4.29 10.59 -15.46
CA TYR A 16 5.70 10.53 -15.10
C TYR A 16 6.54 10.12 -16.31
N THR A 17 7.32 11.06 -16.85
CA THR A 17 8.39 10.79 -17.82
C THR A 17 9.66 11.47 -17.34
N ARG A 18 10.55 10.70 -16.71
CA ARG A 18 11.76 11.17 -16.03
C ARG A 18 12.77 11.94 -16.92
N PHE A 19 12.52 11.98 -18.24
CA PHE A 19 13.46 12.45 -19.26
C PHE A 19 12.95 13.67 -20.08
N SER A 20 11.82 14.29 -19.71
CA SER A 20 11.27 15.43 -20.45
C SER A 20 11.87 16.81 -20.08
N ILE A 21 12.90 16.87 -19.20
CA ILE A 21 13.63 18.10 -18.87
C ILE A 21 14.96 18.14 -19.64
N ALA A 22 14.85 18.38 -20.95
CA ALA A 22 15.98 18.64 -21.84
C ALA A 22 15.63 19.66 -22.94
N ARG A 23 14.99 20.78 -22.55
CA ARG A 23 14.96 21.98 -23.41
C ARG A 23 16.31 22.68 -23.37
N GLN A 24 17.27 22.18 -24.16
CA GLN A 24 18.43 22.97 -24.53
C GLN A 24 17.96 24.12 -25.45
N THR A 25 17.84 25.31 -24.88
CA THR A 25 18.10 26.55 -25.63
C THR A 25 19.61 26.79 -25.64
N ASP A 26 20.07 27.47 -26.68
CA ASP A 26 21.48 27.81 -26.92
C ASP A 26 22.37 26.58 -27.18
N GLY A 27 22.72 26.40 -28.46
CA GLY A 27 23.60 25.32 -28.89
C GLY A 27 25.05 25.78 -28.99
N ASP A 28 25.97 24.87 -28.68
CA ASP A 28 27.34 24.90 -29.23
C ASP A 28 27.76 23.47 -29.59
N ASN A 29 28.67 23.33 -30.56
CA ASN A 29 29.01 22.03 -31.14
C ASN A 29 30.11 21.32 -30.33
N SER A 30 29.76 20.22 -29.68
CA SER A 30 30.75 19.25 -29.18
C SER A 30 30.33 17.82 -29.47
N HIS A 31 31.01 17.18 -30.44
CA HIS A 31 31.07 15.72 -30.50
C HIS A 31 31.82 15.21 -29.25
N VAL A 32 31.33 14.13 -28.64
CA VAL A 32 32.06 13.38 -27.61
C VAL A 32 32.12 11.93 -28.08
N GLU A 33 33.30 11.50 -28.51
CA GLU A 33 33.56 10.10 -28.84
C GLU A 33 33.70 9.27 -27.56
N MET A 34 33.13 8.06 -27.56
CA MET A 34 33.22 7.13 -26.45
C MET A 34 34.52 6.33 -26.54
N ASN A 35 35.62 6.88 -26.02
CA ASN A 35 36.87 6.13 -25.88
C ASN A 35 36.78 5.13 -24.73
N LEU A 36 36.88 3.85 -25.08
CA LEU A 36 37.15 2.75 -24.16
C LEU A 36 38.67 2.59 -24.03
N SER A 37 39.16 2.52 -22.79
CA SER A 37 40.52 2.08 -22.48
C SER A 37 40.49 1.25 -21.20
N ALA A 38 40.95 0.00 -21.29
CA ALA A 38 41.13 -0.87 -20.15
C ALA A 38 42.57 -0.79 -19.62
N ASP A 39 42.72 -1.20 -18.37
CA ASP A 39 43.87 -1.85 -17.75
C ASP A 39 45.26 -1.15 -17.75
N ASP A 40 45.71 -0.94 -16.50
CA ASP A 40 47.00 -1.36 -15.94
C ASP A 40 48.10 -0.37 -15.48
N GLU A 41 48.72 -0.84 -14.38
CA GLU A 41 49.97 -0.51 -13.68
C GLU A 41 50.17 0.82 -12.90
N GLU A 42 50.32 0.60 -11.58
CA GLU A 42 51.11 1.27 -10.54
C GLU A 42 51.87 2.60 -10.79
N GLY A 43 51.83 3.50 -9.79
CA GLY A 43 53.05 4.18 -9.35
C GLY A 43 52.95 5.61 -8.80
N GLY A 44 53.52 5.83 -7.61
CA GLY A 44 54.29 7.05 -7.30
C GLY A 44 53.59 8.20 -6.56
N GLU A 45 54.29 8.74 -5.56
CA GLU A 45 53.86 9.93 -4.79
C GLU A 45 54.35 11.27 -5.41
N MET A 46 53.62 12.34 -5.06
CA MET A 46 54.06 13.75 -4.93
C MET A 46 54.88 14.44 -6.05
N GLY A 47 54.28 15.48 -6.65
CA GLY A 47 55.00 16.52 -7.41
C GLY A 47 54.24 17.85 -7.56
N LYS A 48 54.65 18.89 -6.81
CA LYS A 48 54.40 20.33 -7.09
C LYS A 48 55.60 20.90 -7.88
N PRO A 49 55.63 22.14 -8.42
CA PRO A 49 54.80 23.34 -8.17
C PRO A 49 54.21 23.92 -9.51
N GLU A 50 53.81 25.18 -9.76
CA GLU A 50 53.80 26.48 -9.06
C GLU A 50 52.41 27.18 -9.11
N HIS A 51 52.31 28.38 -9.73
CA HIS A 51 51.17 29.29 -9.88
C HIS A 51 51.38 30.18 -11.13
N PRO A 52 50.40 31.00 -11.55
CA PRO A 52 50.63 32.44 -11.33
C PRO A 52 49.41 33.25 -10.85
N HIS A 53 49.67 34.04 -9.81
CA HIS A 53 49.10 35.35 -9.44
C HIS A 53 47.76 35.85 -10.03
N THR A 54 46.88 36.27 -9.11
CA THR A 54 46.12 37.53 -9.26
C THR A 54 46.14 38.29 -7.92
N SER A 55 46.03 39.62 -7.96
CA SER A 55 46.50 40.51 -6.87
C SER A 55 45.46 40.86 -5.81
N MET A 56 45.85 40.83 -4.53
CA MET A 56 45.14 41.56 -3.47
C MET A 56 45.40 43.07 -3.57
N THR A 57 44.35 43.88 -3.41
CA THR A 57 44.45 45.34 -3.19
C THR A 57 44.12 45.70 -1.73
N SER A 58 44.58 46.87 -1.28
CA SER A 58 44.75 47.18 0.15
C SER A 58 43.61 48.00 0.79
N ARG A 59 43.54 47.96 2.13
CA ARG A 59 42.64 48.75 2.98
C ARG A 59 42.92 50.27 2.85
N TRP A 60 41.88 51.11 2.92
CA TRP A 60 41.83 52.18 3.95
C TRP A 60 40.46 52.83 4.22
N ARG A 61 40.26 53.15 5.51
CA ARG A 61 39.44 54.19 6.18
C ARG A 61 38.10 54.67 5.57
N GLY A 62 37.03 54.53 6.37
CA GLY A 62 35.70 55.13 6.12
C GLY A 62 34.88 55.39 7.40
N GLY A 63 35.50 55.90 8.47
CA GLY A 63 34.98 55.93 9.85
C GLY A 63 33.76 56.82 10.17
N LYS A 64 32.92 57.17 9.17
CA LYS A 64 31.64 57.86 9.38
C LYS A 64 30.42 56.99 9.06
N ASN A 65 30.53 56.03 8.14
CA ASN A 65 29.38 55.22 7.69
C ASN A 65 28.92 54.20 8.75
N PHE A 66 29.82 53.76 9.64
CA PHE A 66 29.51 52.77 10.67
C PHE A 66 28.54 53.33 11.74
N CYS A 67 28.65 54.62 12.09
CA CYS A 67 27.70 55.28 13.00
C CYS A 67 26.29 55.35 12.42
N PHE A 68 26.15 55.64 11.11
CA PHE A 68 24.83 55.65 10.45
C PHE A 68 24.18 54.26 10.42
N LEU A 69 24.96 53.20 10.19
CA LEU A 69 24.45 51.82 10.27
C LEU A 69 23.98 51.45 11.69
N ILE A 70 24.72 51.85 12.73
CA ILE A 70 24.31 51.63 14.13
C ILE A 70 23.03 52.42 14.46
N ILE A 71 22.95 53.70 14.06
CA ILE A 71 21.77 54.54 14.29
C ILE A 71 20.53 53.97 13.57
N ALA A 72 20.68 53.49 12.33
CA ALA A 72 19.61 52.83 11.59
C ALA A 72 19.14 51.53 12.26
N ALA A 73 20.07 50.69 12.75
CA ALA A 73 19.74 49.48 13.48
C ALA A 73 19.00 49.77 14.80
N VAL A 74 19.43 50.78 15.55
CA VAL A 74 18.75 51.23 16.79
C VAL A 74 17.35 51.78 16.48
N LEU A 75 17.17 52.54 15.40
CA LEU A 75 15.85 53.03 14.95
C LEU A 75 14.91 51.87 14.58
N LEU A 76 15.39 50.87 13.84
CA LEU A 76 14.59 49.69 13.49
C LEU A 76 14.18 48.88 14.74
N LEU A 77 15.08 48.72 15.71
CA LEU A 77 14.76 48.11 17.00
C LEU A 77 13.73 48.93 17.80
N PHE A 78 13.83 50.27 17.80
CA PHE A 78 12.84 51.13 18.46
C PHE A 78 11.47 51.09 17.79
N ILE A 79 11.41 51.04 16.46
CA ILE A 79 10.16 50.91 15.70
C ILE A 79 9.53 49.53 15.96
N GLY A 80 10.32 48.45 15.92
CA GLY A 80 9.86 47.10 16.27
C GLY A 80 9.37 47.01 17.72
N PHE A 81 10.07 47.65 18.67
CA PHE A 81 9.64 47.74 20.06
C PHE A 81 8.34 48.55 20.22
N LEU A 82 8.17 49.66 19.51
CA LEU A 82 6.94 50.46 19.53
C LEU A 82 5.75 49.70 18.96
N ILE A 83 5.91 49.01 17.84
CA ILE A 83 4.86 48.16 17.25
C ILE A 83 4.51 47.02 18.23
N GLY A 84 5.52 46.32 18.77
CA GLY A 84 5.32 45.27 19.77
C GLY A 84 4.64 45.77 21.05
N TYR A 85 5.03 46.96 21.54
CA TYR A 85 4.44 47.59 22.72
C TYR A 85 2.98 48.00 22.49
N LEU A 86 2.66 48.55 21.31
CA LEU A 86 1.28 48.90 20.95
C LEU A 86 0.40 47.64 20.77
N SER A 87 0.92 46.60 20.10
CA SER A 87 0.23 45.30 20.01
C SER A 87 0.06 44.60 21.37
N TYR A 88 1.01 44.77 22.29
CA TYR A 88 0.92 44.28 23.66
C TYR A 88 -0.12 45.05 24.48
N ARG A 89 -0.10 46.39 24.42
CA ARG A 89 -1.12 47.24 25.09
C ARG A 89 -2.52 46.98 24.55
N GLY A 90 -2.68 46.79 23.24
CA GLY A 90 -3.94 46.39 22.61
C GLY A 90 -4.47 45.01 23.04
N ARG A 91 -3.64 44.20 23.72
CA ARG A 91 -4.04 42.92 24.33
C ARG A 91 -4.09 42.96 25.86
N MET A 92 -3.72 44.07 26.50
CA MET A 92 -3.74 44.23 27.96
C MET A 92 -4.92 45.07 28.45
N GLN A 93 -6.13 44.56 28.21
CA GLN A 93 -7.24 44.80 29.16
C GLN A 93 -7.00 43.98 30.43
N VAL A 94 -6.18 44.52 31.33
CA VAL A 94 -5.94 43.90 32.64
C VAL A 94 -7.09 44.25 33.59
N SER A 95 -8.06 43.34 33.69
CA SER A 95 -9.00 43.29 34.81
C SER A 95 -8.22 43.04 36.10
N ARG A 96 -7.92 44.12 36.83
CA ARG A 96 -7.04 44.09 38.00
C ARG A 96 -7.80 43.68 39.26
N CYS A 97 -8.21 42.41 39.30
CA CYS A 97 -8.86 41.81 40.46
C CYS A 97 -7.91 41.82 41.67
N LEU A 98 -8.21 42.66 42.65
CA LEU A 98 -7.74 42.51 44.03
C LEU A 98 -8.90 41.92 44.85
N ASP A 99 -8.54 41.01 45.75
CA ASP A 99 -9.39 40.21 46.63
C ASP A 99 -10.42 39.29 45.93
N GLY A 100 -10.27 37.98 46.17
CA GLY A 100 -10.95 36.90 45.45
C GLY A 100 -12.44 36.72 45.80
N SER A 101 -13.27 37.70 45.43
CA SER A 101 -14.72 37.75 45.69
C SER A 101 -15.60 37.62 44.43
N GLY A 102 -14.99 37.54 43.23
CA GLY A 102 -15.67 37.06 42.03
C GLY A 102 -16.64 38.03 41.33
N LYS A 103 -16.50 39.34 41.53
CA LYS A 103 -17.24 40.37 40.75
C LYS A 103 -16.29 41.45 40.22
N CYS A 104 -16.57 41.95 39.02
CA CYS A 104 -15.92 43.10 38.41
C CYS A 104 -16.98 44.04 37.86
N GLU A 105 -16.95 45.31 38.27
CA GLU A 105 -17.82 46.34 37.73
C GLU A 105 -17.05 47.20 36.72
N THR A 106 -17.66 47.46 35.56
CA THR A 106 -17.12 48.34 34.51
C THR A 106 -17.80 49.70 34.57
N THR A 107 -17.05 50.76 34.91
CA THR A 107 -17.59 52.12 35.01
C THR A 107 -17.63 52.81 33.63
N PRO A 108 -18.78 53.32 33.15
CA PRO A 108 -18.87 54.01 31.86
C PRO A 108 -18.73 55.54 31.99
N THR A 109 -17.83 56.14 31.20
CA THR A 109 -17.78 57.60 30.92
C THR A 109 -16.93 57.80 29.65
N ALA A 110 -17.22 58.69 28.71
CA ALA A 110 -18.21 59.77 28.66
C ALA A 110 -19.07 59.73 27.38
N SER A 111 -20.20 60.42 27.41
CA SER A 111 -21.14 60.56 26.29
C SER A 111 -20.71 61.62 25.27
N TYR A 112 -20.86 61.32 23.97
CA TYR A 112 -21.03 62.34 22.93
C TYR A 112 -22.01 61.87 21.85
N LEU A 113 -23.10 62.62 21.72
CA LEU A 113 -24.00 62.77 20.56
C LEU A 113 -24.50 61.50 19.86
N THR A 114 -25.77 61.20 20.12
CA THR A 114 -26.65 60.39 19.28
C THR A 114 -26.73 60.93 17.85
N ASN A 115 -26.49 60.06 16.88
CA ASN A 115 -27.21 60.06 15.60
C ASN A 115 -27.86 58.68 15.50
N ASP A 116 -29.17 58.63 15.27
CA ASP A 116 -29.90 57.38 15.15
C ASP A 116 -29.72 56.83 13.73
N ASP A 117 -28.83 55.85 13.58
CA ASP A 117 -28.75 54.99 12.40
C ASP A 117 -28.40 53.58 12.91
N GLU A 118 -29.43 52.77 13.16
CA GLU A 118 -29.29 51.39 13.66
C GLU A 118 -28.81 50.46 12.53
N THR A 119 -27.56 50.63 12.10
CA THR A 119 -26.83 49.53 11.52
C THR A 119 -26.58 48.50 12.61
N GLU A 120 -27.44 47.49 12.71
CA GLU A 120 -27.08 46.25 13.38
C GLU A 120 -25.75 45.77 12.77
N GLU A 121 -24.67 45.79 13.55
CA GLU A 121 -23.45 45.08 13.16
C GLU A 121 -23.82 43.58 13.15
N GLU A 122 -24.12 43.03 11.97
CA GLU A 122 -24.26 41.60 11.79
C GLU A 122 -23.01 40.94 12.39
N VAL A 123 -23.19 40.25 13.51
CA VAL A 123 -22.14 39.46 14.13
C VAL A 123 -21.95 38.20 13.27
N VAL A 124 -21.30 38.40 12.12
CA VAL A 124 -21.03 37.37 11.11
C VAL A 124 -20.45 36.16 11.84
N PRO A 125 -21.17 35.02 11.89
CA PRO A 125 -20.74 33.90 12.70
C PRO A 125 -19.34 33.45 12.28
N GLY A 126 -18.40 33.46 13.22
CA GLY A 126 -17.04 32.99 13.00
C GLY A 126 -17.07 31.56 12.44
N PRO A 127 -16.13 31.19 11.54
CA PRO A 127 -16.17 29.90 10.87
C PRO A 127 -16.23 28.75 11.89
N PRO A 128 -17.10 27.73 11.67
CA PRO A 128 -17.43 26.74 12.68
C PRO A 128 -16.19 25.99 13.20
N VAL A 129 -15.98 26.05 14.52
CA VAL A 129 -14.84 25.42 15.18
C VAL A 129 -15.21 24.01 15.61
N PHE A 130 -14.63 23.03 14.93
CA PHE A 130 -14.91 21.60 15.17
C PHE A 130 -13.94 20.99 16.19
N TYR A 131 -14.51 20.43 17.26
CA TYR A 131 -13.78 19.61 18.24
C TYR A 131 -13.93 18.12 17.94
N TRP A 132 -12.98 17.31 18.41
CA TRP A 132 -12.93 15.86 18.14
C TRP A 132 -14.23 15.09 18.45
N PRO A 133 -14.95 15.30 19.57
CA PRO A 133 -16.19 14.58 19.83
C PRO A 133 -17.25 14.81 18.74
N SER A 134 -17.41 16.06 18.28
CA SER A 134 -18.37 16.44 17.24
C SER A 134 -17.98 15.89 15.87
N LEU A 135 -16.69 15.85 15.53
CA LEU A 135 -16.21 15.22 14.29
C LEU A 135 -16.45 13.71 14.28
N ARG A 136 -16.22 13.04 15.41
CA ARG A 136 -16.52 11.60 15.57
C ARG A 136 -18.01 11.32 15.44
N GLU A 137 -18.86 12.19 15.98
CA GLU A 137 -20.32 12.09 15.88
C GLU A 137 -20.83 12.35 14.45
N LEU A 138 -20.32 13.37 13.76
CA LEU A 138 -20.62 13.63 12.35
C LEU A 138 -20.19 12.48 11.44
N LEU A 139 -19.01 11.89 11.67
CA LEU A 139 -18.57 10.69 10.96
C LEU A 139 -19.51 9.51 11.24
N SER A 140 -19.80 9.24 12.52
CA SER A 140 -20.66 8.11 12.94
C SER A 140 -22.12 8.22 12.47
N THR A 141 -22.63 9.43 12.23
CA THR A 141 -24.03 9.66 11.81
C THR A 141 -24.20 9.71 10.30
N LYS A 142 -23.13 9.98 9.53
CA LYS A 142 -23.17 10.07 8.06
C LYS A 142 -22.76 8.77 7.36
N LEU A 143 -22.10 7.84 8.06
CA LEU A 143 -21.81 6.48 7.56
C LEU A 143 -23.12 5.69 7.33
N SER A 144 -23.22 5.08 6.16
CA SER A 144 -24.44 4.44 5.64
C SER A 144 -24.18 2.98 5.26
N VAL A 145 -24.75 2.06 6.03
CA VAL A 145 -24.73 0.61 5.74
C VAL A 145 -25.24 0.33 4.32
N ARG A 146 -26.30 1.02 3.90
CA ARG A 146 -26.86 0.90 2.55
C ARG A 146 -25.86 1.30 1.46
N CYS A 147 -25.03 2.32 1.68
CA CYS A 147 -24.03 2.73 0.69
C CYS A 147 -22.91 1.68 0.55
N LEU A 148 -22.54 1.01 1.64
CA LEU A 148 -21.62 -0.13 1.61
C LEU A 148 -22.25 -1.34 0.88
N GLU A 149 -23.50 -1.70 1.20
CA GLU A 149 -24.23 -2.78 0.52
C GLU A 149 -24.40 -2.51 -0.98
N ASP A 150 -24.88 -1.33 -1.36
CA ASP A 150 -25.15 -0.97 -2.76
C ASP A 150 -23.84 -0.88 -3.58
N SER A 151 -22.69 -0.61 -2.93
CA SER A 151 -21.37 -0.75 -3.54
C SER A 151 -20.95 -2.22 -3.71
N LEU A 152 -21.13 -3.06 -2.67
CA LEU A 152 -20.81 -4.50 -2.74
C LEU A 152 -21.67 -5.23 -3.78
N ARG A 153 -22.95 -4.89 -3.89
CA ARG A 153 -23.91 -5.44 -4.88
C ARG A 153 -23.43 -5.28 -6.33
N ARG A 154 -22.55 -4.30 -6.64
CA ARG A 154 -21.98 -4.13 -7.98
C ARG A 154 -21.04 -5.27 -8.42
N ARG A 155 -20.50 -6.04 -7.47
CA ARG A 155 -19.69 -7.24 -7.76
C ARG A 155 -20.53 -8.50 -7.97
N ALA A 156 -21.80 -8.51 -7.54
CA ALA A 156 -22.70 -9.61 -7.82
C ALA A 156 -22.98 -9.73 -9.33
N ASN A 157 -23.18 -10.96 -9.80
CA ASN A 157 -23.40 -11.30 -11.22
C ASN A 157 -22.22 -10.99 -12.17
N LYS A 158 -21.06 -10.61 -11.65
CA LYS A 158 -19.80 -10.55 -12.40
C LYS A 158 -19.01 -11.85 -12.19
N LEU A 159 -18.13 -12.19 -13.12
CA LEU A 159 -17.31 -13.41 -13.04
C LEU A 159 -15.93 -13.15 -12.45
N SER A 160 -15.23 -12.12 -12.94
CA SER A 160 -13.87 -11.75 -12.49
C SER A 160 -13.66 -10.24 -12.57
N PHE A 161 -12.70 -9.73 -11.78
CA PHE A 161 -12.17 -8.37 -11.86
C PHE A 161 -10.63 -8.41 -11.99
N GLU A 162 -10.11 -9.35 -12.80
CA GLU A 162 -8.67 -9.54 -12.98
C GLU A 162 -8.03 -8.26 -13.59
N ALA A 163 -6.84 -7.90 -13.09
CA ALA A 163 -6.25 -6.59 -13.32
C ALA A 163 -6.00 -6.28 -14.81
N GLY A 164 -6.37 -5.05 -15.23
CA GLY A 164 -6.25 -4.64 -16.63
C GLY A 164 -7.16 -5.39 -17.60
N GLN A 165 -8.19 -6.11 -17.12
CA GLN A 165 -9.33 -6.53 -17.93
C GLN A 165 -10.45 -5.48 -17.92
N SER A 166 -11.40 -5.59 -18.85
CA SER A 166 -12.49 -4.61 -19.02
C SER A 166 -13.36 -4.40 -17.78
N GLU A 167 -13.56 -5.41 -16.93
CA GLU A 167 -14.34 -5.24 -15.69
C GLU A 167 -13.55 -4.52 -14.58
N ASP A 168 -12.21 -4.59 -14.59
CA ASP A 168 -11.36 -3.75 -13.76
C ASP A 168 -11.39 -2.30 -14.26
N GLU A 169 -11.23 -2.06 -15.56
CA GLU A 169 -11.35 -0.72 -16.16
C GLU A 169 -12.74 -0.08 -15.93
N ASN A 170 -13.82 -0.84 -16.12
CA ASN A 170 -15.20 -0.40 -15.82
C ASN A 170 -15.35 0.04 -14.35
N ASN A 171 -14.74 -0.71 -13.42
CA ASN A 171 -14.79 -0.40 -12.00
C ASN A 171 -13.89 0.80 -11.64
N ALA A 172 -12.76 0.95 -12.32
CA ALA A 172 -11.87 2.11 -12.21
C ALA A 172 -12.59 3.40 -12.64
N GLN A 173 -13.24 3.39 -13.82
CA GLN A 173 -14.05 4.51 -14.30
C GLN A 173 -15.18 4.84 -13.32
N TYR A 174 -15.90 3.83 -12.83
CA TYR A 174 -16.96 4.04 -11.84
C TYR A 174 -16.46 4.72 -10.56
N ILE A 175 -15.27 4.37 -10.07
CA ILE A 175 -14.67 5.00 -8.88
C ILE A 175 -14.27 6.45 -9.19
N HIS A 176 -13.71 6.72 -10.38
CA HIS A 176 -13.41 8.09 -10.83
C HIS A 176 -14.67 8.96 -10.90
N GLU A 177 -15.74 8.44 -11.52
CA GLU A 177 -17.05 9.10 -11.58
C GLU A 177 -17.62 9.35 -10.18
N LYS A 178 -17.45 8.39 -9.26
CA LYS A 178 -17.91 8.55 -7.87
C LYS A 178 -17.12 9.61 -7.10
N PHE A 179 -15.79 9.55 -7.12
CA PHE A 179 -14.91 10.57 -6.56
C PHE A 179 -15.23 11.97 -7.13
N THR A 180 -15.52 12.07 -8.42
CA THR A 180 -15.97 13.33 -9.06
C THR A 180 -17.35 13.76 -8.53
N SER A 181 -18.31 12.83 -8.42
CA SER A 181 -19.65 13.13 -7.87
C SER A 181 -19.66 13.50 -6.38
N PHE A 182 -18.61 13.14 -5.64
CA PHE A 182 -18.42 13.52 -4.24
C PHE A 182 -17.78 14.91 -4.08
N SER A 183 -17.49 15.62 -5.18
CA SER A 183 -16.90 16.97 -5.18
C SER A 183 -15.55 17.05 -4.45
N LEU A 184 -14.69 16.03 -4.60
CA LEU A 184 -13.31 16.07 -4.13
C LEU A 184 -12.53 17.19 -4.86
N ASP A 185 -11.52 17.77 -4.22
CA ASP A 185 -10.77 18.94 -4.75
C ASP A 185 -9.94 18.61 -6.00
N LYS A 186 -9.53 17.36 -6.15
CA LYS A 186 -8.88 16.82 -7.36
C LYS A 186 -9.21 15.34 -7.49
N VAL A 187 -9.47 14.89 -8.71
CA VAL A 187 -9.61 13.48 -9.09
C VAL A 187 -8.71 13.24 -10.29
N TRP A 188 -7.96 12.13 -10.32
CA TRP A 188 -7.09 11.79 -11.45
C TRP A 188 -6.85 10.29 -11.58
N ASN A 189 -6.39 9.88 -12.77
CA ASN A 189 -5.92 8.54 -13.05
C ASN A 189 -4.39 8.55 -13.07
N ASP A 190 -3.80 7.40 -12.76
CA ASP A 190 -2.38 7.12 -12.77
C ASP A 190 -2.21 5.78 -13.51
N GLU A 191 -1.59 5.82 -14.69
CA GLU A 191 -1.55 4.71 -15.65
C GLU A 191 -0.15 4.11 -15.74
N HIS A 192 -0.05 2.79 -15.56
CA HIS A 192 1.21 2.04 -15.65
C HIS A 192 1.08 0.90 -16.68
N TYR A 193 2.18 0.49 -17.29
CA TYR A 193 2.21 -0.54 -18.33
C TYR A 193 3.04 -1.73 -17.85
N VAL A 194 2.37 -2.69 -17.22
CA VAL A 194 3.00 -3.78 -16.45
C VAL A 194 2.90 -5.15 -17.13
N LYS A 195 3.86 -6.03 -16.83
CA LYS A 195 3.98 -7.39 -17.37
C LYS A 195 3.40 -8.43 -16.41
N LEU A 196 2.08 -8.60 -16.45
CA LEU A 196 1.38 -9.61 -15.66
C LEU A 196 1.49 -11.00 -16.31
N GLN A 197 1.28 -12.06 -15.52
CA GLN A 197 1.14 -13.42 -16.05
C GLN A 197 -0.32 -13.86 -15.98
N VAL A 198 -0.88 -14.36 -17.07
CA VAL A 198 -2.24 -14.91 -17.12
C VAL A 198 -2.25 -16.37 -17.57
N LYS A 199 -3.39 -17.05 -17.43
CA LYS A 199 -3.62 -18.40 -17.96
C LYS A 199 -3.58 -18.39 -19.49
N GLY A 200 -2.84 -19.33 -20.09
CA GLY A 200 -2.74 -19.46 -21.55
C GLY A 200 -3.90 -20.21 -22.20
N SER A 201 -3.81 -20.42 -23.51
CA SER A 201 -4.84 -21.08 -24.33
C SER A 201 -5.06 -22.56 -24.01
N SER A 202 -4.07 -23.22 -23.39
CA SER A 202 -4.18 -24.59 -22.89
C SER A 202 -4.35 -24.59 -21.38
N ASN A 203 -5.33 -25.33 -20.86
CA ASN A 203 -5.52 -25.47 -19.41
C ASN A 203 -4.26 -26.04 -18.74
N ASN A 204 -3.98 -25.55 -17.52
CA ASN A 204 -3.01 -26.17 -16.63
C ASN A 204 -3.56 -27.53 -16.16
N LYS A 205 -2.67 -28.50 -15.93
CA LYS A 205 -3.04 -29.87 -15.58
C LYS A 205 -2.15 -30.40 -14.46
N VAL A 206 -2.75 -31.20 -13.60
CA VAL A 206 -2.05 -32.06 -12.65
C VAL A 206 -2.43 -33.50 -13.01
N LEU A 207 -1.43 -34.34 -13.29
CA LEU A 207 -1.62 -35.74 -13.63
C LEU A 207 -0.92 -36.61 -12.58
N ILE A 208 -1.49 -37.79 -12.33
CA ILE A 208 -0.80 -38.90 -11.66
C ILE A 208 -0.39 -39.87 -12.77
N GLN A 209 0.89 -40.27 -12.76
CA GLN A 209 1.43 -41.30 -13.62
C GLN A 209 1.74 -42.53 -12.76
N GLU A 210 1.22 -43.70 -13.12
CA GLU A 210 1.33 -44.91 -12.32
C GLU A 210 1.43 -46.14 -13.23
N ASN A 211 2.53 -46.90 -13.12
CA ASN A 211 2.81 -48.09 -13.95
C ASN A 211 2.74 -47.88 -15.48
N GLY A 212 2.88 -46.63 -15.95
CA GLY A 212 2.79 -46.26 -17.37
C GLY A 212 1.42 -45.74 -17.82
N GLU A 213 0.40 -45.77 -16.97
CA GLU A 213 -0.87 -45.08 -17.23
C GLU A 213 -0.80 -43.62 -16.73
N GLU A 214 -1.22 -42.67 -17.55
CA GLU A 214 -1.45 -41.28 -17.14
C GLU A 214 -2.93 -41.04 -16.82
N LYS A 215 -3.21 -40.54 -15.61
CA LYS A 215 -4.54 -40.11 -15.19
C LYS A 215 -4.52 -38.63 -14.80
N VAL A 216 -5.34 -37.82 -15.45
CA VAL A 216 -5.60 -36.44 -14.99
C VAL A 216 -6.23 -36.48 -13.60
N LEU A 217 -5.55 -35.85 -12.63
CA LEU A 217 -6.04 -35.65 -11.27
C LEU A 217 -6.98 -34.43 -11.23
N GLU A 218 -6.53 -33.31 -11.81
CA GLU A 218 -7.29 -32.08 -11.93
C GLU A 218 -6.83 -31.26 -13.15
N SER A 219 -7.69 -30.38 -13.65
CA SER A 219 -7.33 -29.33 -14.62
C SER A 219 -7.83 -28.00 -14.08
N PRO A 220 -7.06 -27.35 -13.18
CA PRO A 220 -7.56 -26.21 -12.39
C PRO A 220 -8.04 -25.03 -13.24
N GLU A 221 -9.10 -24.37 -12.79
CA GLU A 221 -9.54 -23.10 -13.35
C GLU A 221 -8.56 -21.99 -12.97
N ALA A 222 -8.26 -21.87 -11.68
CA ALA A 222 -7.24 -21.00 -11.11
C ALA A 222 -5.81 -21.41 -11.52
N TYR A 223 -4.89 -20.46 -11.42
CA TYR A 223 -3.48 -20.62 -11.72
C TYR A 223 -2.64 -19.84 -10.70
N VAL A 224 -1.34 -20.10 -10.68
CA VAL A 224 -0.37 -19.31 -9.90
C VAL A 224 0.32 -18.32 -10.81
N ALA A 225 0.08 -17.03 -10.61
CA ALA A 225 0.76 -15.97 -11.32
C ALA A 225 2.26 -15.98 -11.04
N TYR A 226 3.04 -15.71 -12.08
CA TYR A 226 4.50 -15.80 -12.13
C TYR A 226 5.10 -17.20 -11.94
N SER A 227 4.31 -18.28 -11.99
CA SER A 227 4.86 -19.64 -12.09
C SER A 227 5.74 -19.78 -13.34
N ARG A 228 6.81 -20.59 -13.26
CA ARG A 228 7.49 -21.06 -14.48
C ARG A 228 6.51 -21.89 -15.30
N SER A 229 6.42 -21.60 -16.59
CA SER A 229 5.62 -22.39 -17.53
C SER A 229 6.44 -23.56 -18.09
N GLY A 230 5.76 -24.64 -18.47
CA GLY A 230 6.35 -25.91 -18.90
C GLY A 230 5.73 -27.10 -18.18
N SER A 231 6.38 -28.27 -18.33
CA SER A 231 5.99 -29.50 -17.65
C SER A 231 7.14 -30.03 -16.79
N VAL A 232 6.82 -30.59 -15.61
CA VAL A 232 7.76 -31.30 -14.73
C VAL A 232 7.10 -32.52 -14.13
N THR A 233 7.89 -33.58 -13.94
CA THR A 233 7.46 -34.84 -13.30
C THR A 233 8.36 -35.11 -12.10
N GLY A 234 7.80 -35.67 -11.04
CA GLY A 234 8.54 -36.05 -9.84
C GLY A 234 7.67 -36.72 -8.78
N LYS A 235 8.28 -37.25 -7.73
CA LYS A 235 7.54 -37.91 -6.64
C LYS A 235 6.90 -36.85 -5.72
N PRO A 236 5.62 -37.02 -5.33
CA PRO A 236 4.93 -36.10 -4.44
C PRO A 236 5.44 -36.22 -2.99
N VAL A 237 5.76 -35.09 -2.36
CA VAL A 237 6.11 -35.00 -0.94
C VAL A 237 5.31 -33.87 -0.28
N PHE A 238 4.55 -34.19 0.77
CA PHE A 238 3.77 -33.24 1.55
C PHE A 238 4.61 -32.66 2.71
N VAL A 239 4.58 -31.33 2.85
CA VAL A 239 5.46 -30.54 3.73
C VAL A 239 4.64 -29.52 4.54
N ASN A 240 3.45 -29.90 5.02
CA ASN A 240 2.61 -29.12 5.92
C ASN A 240 2.32 -27.68 5.45
N TYR A 241 2.95 -26.64 6.02
CA TYR A 241 2.76 -25.24 5.56
C TYR A 241 3.96 -24.72 4.75
N GLY A 242 4.97 -25.55 4.45
CA GLY A 242 6.17 -25.14 3.71
C GLY A 242 7.07 -24.20 4.50
N LEU A 243 7.03 -24.23 5.84
CA LEU A 243 7.97 -23.48 6.68
C LEU A 243 9.37 -24.11 6.58
N LYS A 244 10.45 -23.34 6.73
CA LYS A 244 11.83 -23.89 6.72
C LYS A 244 12.03 -25.03 7.75
N ALA A 245 11.31 -24.99 8.86
CA ALA A 245 11.27 -26.07 9.86
C ALA A 245 10.49 -27.33 9.40
N ASP A 246 9.44 -27.20 8.58
CA ASP A 246 8.74 -28.36 7.99
C ASP A 246 9.69 -29.11 7.03
N PHE A 247 10.46 -28.37 6.22
CA PHE A 247 11.49 -28.92 5.32
C PHE A 247 12.64 -29.60 6.08
N GLN A 248 13.22 -28.91 7.07
CA GLN A 248 14.31 -29.46 7.90
C GLN A 248 13.91 -30.79 8.55
N ARG A 249 12.70 -30.88 9.11
CA ARG A 249 12.21 -32.08 9.79
C ARG A 249 12.10 -33.30 8.87
N LEU A 250 11.83 -33.11 7.58
CA LEU A 250 11.84 -34.21 6.59
C LEU A 250 13.27 -34.62 6.23
N GLN A 251 14.20 -33.66 6.11
CA GLN A 251 15.62 -33.94 5.89
C GLN A 251 16.24 -34.71 7.08
N GLU A 252 15.84 -34.38 8.31
CA GLU A 252 16.20 -35.12 9.54
C GLU A 252 15.67 -36.57 9.57
N GLN A 253 14.59 -36.86 8.83
CA GLN A 253 14.10 -38.24 8.61
C GLN A 253 14.77 -38.94 7.40
N GLY A 254 15.75 -38.30 6.75
CA GLY A 254 16.46 -38.84 5.59
C GLY A 254 15.68 -38.74 4.27
N VAL A 255 14.62 -37.93 4.21
CA VAL A 255 13.82 -37.76 2.98
C VAL A 255 14.56 -36.86 1.99
N SER A 256 14.94 -37.40 0.83
CA SER A 256 15.49 -36.61 -0.27
C SER A 256 14.38 -35.80 -0.96
N LEU A 257 14.57 -34.47 -1.02
CA LEU A 257 13.63 -33.53 -1.64
C LEU A 257 14.06 -33.07 -3.04
N ASN A 258 15.32 -33.32 -3.42
CA ASN A 258 15.83 -33.01 -4.76
C ASN A 258 15.06 -33.81 -5.83
N GLY A 259 14.55 -33.14 -6.86
CA GLY A 259 13.76 -33.76 -7.93
C GLY A 259 12.30 -34.06 -7.57
N THR A 260 11.80 -33.61 -6.42
CA THR A 260 10.43 -33.89 -5.97
C THR A 260 9.44 -32.79 -6.37
N ILE A 261 8.14 -33.12 -6.29
CA ILE A 261 7.05 -32.15 -6.30
C ILE A 261 6.58 -31.96 -4.86
N ILE A 262 6.79 -30.75 -4.35
CA ILE A 262 6.45 -30.39 -2.97
C ILE A 262 4.98 -29.99 -2.88
N ILE A 263 4.31 -30.38 -1.80
CA ILE A 263 2.89 -30.10 -1.58
C ILE A 263 2.70 -29.44 -0.21
N PHE A 264 2.00 -28.31 -0.16
CA PHE A 264 1.75 -27.58 1.08
C PHE A 264 0.34 -26.99 1.17
N LYS A 265 -0.09 -26.76 2.40
CA LYS A 265 -1.30 -26.01 2.75
C LYS A 265 -1.09 -24.51 2.55
N ALA A 266 -2.15 -23.81 2.18
CA ALA A 266 -2.23 -22.36 2.25
C ALA A 266 -2.06 -21.83 3.70
N GLY A 267 -1.72 -20.56 3.85
CA GLY A 267 -1.61 -19.89 5.16
C GLY A 267 -0.24 -20.03 5.87
N LYS A 268 -0.13 -19.40 7.05
CA LYS A 268 1.07 -19.15 7.87
C LYS A 268 2.14 -18.25 7.22
N ILE A 269 2.51 -18.52 5.96
CA ILE A 269 3.42 -17.71 5.11
C ILE A 269 2.82 -17.56 3.70
N THR A 270 3.35 -16.65 2.89
CA THR A 270 2.90 -16.41 1.50
C THR A 270 3.20 -17.59 0.57
N LEU A 271 2.52 -17.66 -0.58
CA LEU A 271 2.82 -18.66 -1.62
C LEU A 271 4.25 -18.52 -2.16
N ALA A 272 4.72 -17.29 -2.37
CA ALA A 272 6.08 -17.02 -2.82
C ALA A 272 7.16 -17.56 -1.85
N GLU A 273 6.99 -17.36 -0.53
CA GLU A 273 7.92 -17.91 0.47
C GLU A 273 7.94 -19.44 0.48
N LYS A 274 6.79 -20.11 0.33
CA LYS A 274 6.70 -21.58 0.25
C LYS A 274 7.41 -22.11 -0.99
N VAL A 275 7.25 -21.42 -2.13
CA VAL A 275 7.89 -21.75 -3.41
C VAL A 275 9.39 -21.53 -3.34
N ALA A 276 9.86 -20.46 -2.72
CA ALA A 276 11.28 -20.22 -2.46
C ALA A 276 11.88 -21.32 -1.56
N ASN A 277 11.23 -21.66 -0.45
CA ASN A 277 11.68 -22.75 0.44
C ASN A 277 11.72 -24.11 -0.28
N ALA A 278 10.77 -24.40 -1.17
CA ALA A 278 10.75 -25.61 -1.99
C ALA A 278 11.90 -25.63 -3.03
N GLN A 279 12.18 -24.49 -3.66
CA GLN A 279 13.29 -24.32 -4.60
C GLN A 279 14.65 -24.47 -3.90
N ASP A 280 14.82 -23.85 -2.73
CA ASP A 280 16.01 -24.01 -1.86
C ASP A 280 16.25 -25.48 -1.48
N ALA A 281 15.17 -26.28 -1.35
CA ALA A 281 15.22 -27.72 -1.06
C ALA A 281 15.44 -28.62 -2.30
N GLY A 282 15.58 -28.05 -3.50
CA GLY A 282 15.82 -28.79 -4.75
C GLY A 282 14.56 -29.35 -5.44
N ALA A 283 13.37 -28.86 -5.09
CA ALA A 283 12.14 -29.26 -5.77
C ALA A 283 12.14 -28.85 -7.26
N VAL A 284 11.47 -29.63 -8.11
CA VAL A 284 11.23 -29.25 -9.53
C VAL A 284 9.87 -28.57 -9.74
N GLY A 285 8.96 -28.75 -8.80
CA GLY A 285 7.66 -28.07 -8.80
C GLY A 285 6.98 -28.09 -7.44
N ALA A 286 5.88 -27.33 -7.32
CA ALA A 286 5.14 -27.14 -6.08
C ALA A 286 3.62 -27.11 -6.29
N LEU A 287 2.88 -27.66 -5.33
CA LEU A 287 1.42 -27.67 -5.26
C LEU A 287 0.92 -27.01 -3.97
N MET A 288 -0.09 -26.14 -4.10
CA MET A 288 -0.82 -25.59 -2.96
C MET A 288 -2.30 -26.01 -2.97
N TYR A 289 -2.84 -26.33 -1.79
CA TYR A 289 -4.28 -26.51 -1.58
C TYR A 289 -4.74 -25.78 -0.29
N MET A 290 -6.05 -25.55 -0.17
CA MET A 290 -6.69 -25.07 1.06
C MET A 290 -7.20 -26.27 1.86
N ASP A 291 -6.72 -26.47 3.08
CA ASP A 291 -7.14 -27.58 3.94
C ASP A 291 -8.43 -27.24 4.69
N PRO A 292 -9.46 -28.10 4.69
CA PRO A 292 -10.68 -27.85 5.47
C PRO A 292 -10.40 -27.60 6.96
N TYR A 293 -9.31 -28.14 7.52
CA TYR A 293 -8.89 -27.87 8.90
C TYR A 293 -8.60 -26.38 9.21
N ASP A 294 -8.05 -25.63 8.24
CA ASP A 294 -7.73 -24.21 8.40
C ASP A 294 -8.85 -23.28 7.88
N TYR A 295 -9.74 -23.78 7.01
CA TYR A 295 -10.73 -22.95 6.27
C TYR A 295 -12.20 -23.34 6.47
N THR A 296 -12.50 -24.43 7.20
CA THR A 296 -13.84 -24.95 7.55
C THR A 296 -14.78 -25.37 6.41
N GLU A 297 -14.48 -25.01 5.15
CA GLU A 297 -15.26 -25.43 3.98
C GLU A 297 -14.74 -26.74 3.36
N VAL A 298 -15.66 -27.67 3.08
CA VAL A 298 -15.38 -28.98 2.47
C VAL A 298 -15.46 -28.87 0.94
N ASN A 299 -14.53 -29.52 0.23
CA ASN A 299 -14.34 -29.45 -1.23
C ASN A 299 -13.95 -28.05 -1.76
N MET A 300 -13.25 -27.26 -0.95
CA MET A 300 -12.60 -26.01 -1.37
C MET A 300 -11.92 -26.12 -2.75
N PRO A 301 -12.22 -25.22 -3.71
CA PRO A 301 -11.61 -25.21 -5.04
C PRO A 301 -10.14 -24.79 -5.00
N ALA A 302 -9.43 -24.94 -6.12
CA ALA A 302 -8.07 -24.44 -6.27
C ALA A 302 -8.05 -22.90 -6.11
N PRO A 303 -7.31 -22.32 -5.14
CA PRO A 303 -7.19 -20.88 -5.01
C PRO A 303 -6.36 -20.27 -6.14
N PHE A 304 -6.56 -18.98 -6.43
CA PHE A 304 -5.55 -18.18 -7.13
C PHE A 304 -4.42 -17.76 -6.17
N GLY A 305 -3.25 -17.40 -6.72
CA GLY A 305 -2.19 -16.70 -5.97
C GLY A 305 -1.03 -16.28 -6.88
N HIS A 306 -0.04 -15.58 -6.32
CA HIS A 306 1.22 -15.25 -7.01
C HIS A 306 2.42 -15.92 -6.33
N ALA A 307 3.45 -16.23 -7.11
CA ALA A 307 4.71 -16.84 -6.65
C ALA A 307 5.93 -15.91 -6.72
N HIS A 308 5.74 -14.63 -7.09
CA HIS A 308 6.79 -13.60 -7.02
C HIS A 308 7.09 -13.24 -5.57
N LEU A 309 8.34 -13.45 -5.15
CA LEU A 309 8.89 -13.08 -3.85
C LEU A 309 9.31 -11.60 -3.85
N GLY A 310 8.32 -10.72 -3.90
CA GLY A 310 8.49 -9.26 -3.95
C GLY A 310 7.14 -8.55 -4.06
N THR A 311 7.19 -7.27 -4.42
CA THR A 311 6.03 -6.46 -4.82
C THR A 311 6.41 -5.62 -6.04
N GLY A 312 5.43 -5.05 -6.75
CA GLY A 312 5.67 -4.30 -8.00
C GLY A 312 5.81 -5.21 -9.23
N ASP A 313 5.94 -4.62 -10.41
CA ASP A 313 6.20 -5.38 -11.64
C ASP A 313 7.58 -6.08 -11.53
N PRO A 314 7.63 -7.43 -11.58
CA PRO A 314 8.88 -8.17 -11.48
C PRO A 314 9.81 -8.00 -12.70
N PHE A 315 9.49 -7.13 -13.66
CA PHE A 315 10.33 -6.78 -14.81
C PHE A 315 10.83 -5.33 -14.81
N THR A 316 10.40 -4.49 -13.85
CA THR A 316 10.93 -3.12 -13.64
C THR A 316 11.28 -2.81 -12.18
N PRO A 317 11.95 -3.71 -11.43
CA PRO A 317 12.16 -3.53 -9.98
C PRO A 317 12.92 -2.24 -9.63
N GLY A 318 12.29 -1.37 -8.83
CA GLY A 318 12.85 -0.10 -8.34
C GLY A 318 12.65 1.11 -9.27
N PHE A 319 11.94 0.97 -10.38
CA PHE A 319 11.63 2.05 -11.32
C PHE A 319 10.22 1.86 -11.93
N PRO A 320 9.34 2.89 -11.92
CA PRO A 320 7.96 2.75 -12.40
C PRO A 320 7.91 2.27 -13.87
N SER A 321 7.02 1.33 -14.14
CA SER A 321 6.88 0.68 -15.44
C SER A 321 6.41 1.62 -16.56
N PHE A 322 7.34 1.93 -17.46
CA PHE A 322 7.06 2.64 -18.70
C PHE A 322 6.59 1.69 -19.81
N ASN A 323 5.88 2.25 -20.80
CA ASN A 323 5.60 1.57 -22.06
C ASN A 323 6.90 0.97 -22.63
N HIS A 324 6.91 -0.34 -22.90
CA HIS A 324 8.11 -1.19 -22.95
C HIS A 324 9.06 -0.96 -24.15
N THR A 325 8.98 0.18 -24.84
CA THR A 325 9.88 0.57 -25.92
C THR A 325 11.14 1.28 -25.43
N GLN A 326 11.17 1.80 -24.19
CA GLN A 326 12.26 2.67 -23.73
C GLN A 326 13.36 1.95 -22.90
N PHE A 327 13.05 0.82 -22.25
CA PHE A 327 14.01 0.07 -21.44
C PHE A 327 13.86 -1.45 -21.64
N PRO A 328 14.96 -2.22 -21.69
CA PRO A 328 14.88 -3.67 -21.65
C PRO A 328 14.39 -4.14 -20.27
N PRO A 329 13.48 -5.12 -20.18
CA PRO A 329 12.96 -5.60 -18.90
C PRO A 329 14.05 -6.30 -18.08
N VAL A 330 14.15 -5.94 -16.79
CA VAL A 330 15.11 -6.52 -15.85
C VAL A 330 14.37 -7.53 -14.98
N GLN A 331 14.60 -8.82 -15.23
CA GLN A 331 13.90 -9.89 -14.52
C GLN A 331 14.29 -9.92 -13.02
N SER A 332 13.30 -9.76 -12.15
CA SER A 332 13.46 -9.82 -10.69
C SER A 332 13.95 -11.20 -10.24
N SER A 333 14.94 -11.21 -9.33
CA SER A 333 15.43 -12.41 -8.65
C SER A 333 14.39 -13.07 -7.73
N GLY A 334 13.26 -12.40 -7.47
CA GLY A 334 12.13 -12.96 -6.73
C GLY A 334 11.20 -13.85 -7.58
N LEU A 335 11.46 -14.02 -8.88
CA LEU A 335 10.67 -14.89 -9.74
C LEU A 335 11.09 -16.37 -9.59
N PRO A 336 10.14 -17.32 -9.51
CA PRO A 336 10.45 -18.73 -9.27
C PRO A 336 10.99 -19.43 -10.52
N SER A 337 12.00 -20.28 -10.32
CA SER A 337 12.55 -21.15 -11.38
C SER A 337 11.87 -22.53 -11.44
N ILE A 338 10.88 -22.79 -10.59
CA ILE A 338 10.13 -24.06 -10.51
C ILE A 338 8.67 -23.90 -10.99
N VAL A 339 8.02 -25.01 -11.35
CA VAL A 339 6.62 -25.01 -11.82
C VAL A 339 5.67 -25.06 -10.63
N VAL A 340 4.75 -24.11 -10.51
CA VAL A 340 3.84 -23.96 -9.35
C VAL A 340 2.39 -23.97 -9.82
N GLN A 341 1.54 -24.76 -9.16
CA GLN A 341 0.09 -24.79 -9.43
C GLN A 341 -0.71 -24.97 -8.14
N THR A 342 -1.95 -24.51 -8.13
CA THR A 342 -2.91 -24.72 -7.05
C THR A 342 -3.91 -25.82 -7.42
N ILE A 343 -4.38 -26.58 -6.43
CA ILE A 343 -5.38 -27.65 -6.60
C ILE A 343 -6.49 -27.58 -5.54
N SER A 344 -7.63 -28.20 -5.82
CA SER A 344 -8.72 -28.34 -4.84
C SER A 344 -8.37 -29.30 -3.70
N SER A 345 -9.04 -29.16 -2.56
CA SER A 345 -8.92 -30.15 -1.47
C SER A 345 -9.45 -31.53 -1.86
N SER A 346 -10.35 -31.60 -2.85
CA SER A 346 -10.87 -32.85 -3.41
C SER A 346 -9.83 -33.59 -4.26
N ALA A 347 -9.02 -32.86 -5.04
CA ALA A 347 -7.87 -33.39 -5.76
C ALA A 347 -6.78 -33.86 -4.78
N MET A 348 -6.52 -33.08 -3.72
CA MET A 348 -5.56 -33.47 -2.69
C MET A 348 -5.99 -34.76 -1.96
N GLY A 349 -7.28 -34.92 -1.66
CA GLY A 349 -7.82 -36.14 -1.06
C GLY A 349 -7.78 -37.37 -1.98
N GLN A 350 -7.78 -37.19 -3.31
CA GLN A 350 -7.49 -38.27 -4.24
C GLN A 350 -5.99 -38.62 -4.27
N LEU A 351 -5.12 -37.62 -4.17
CA LEU A 351 -3.67 -37.80 -4.18
C LEU A 351 -3.17 -38.51 -2.90
N PHE A 352 -3.62 -38.09 -1.71
CA PHE A 352 -3.28 -38.76 -0.45
C PHE A 352 -3.71 -40.24 -0.41
N ARG A 353 -4.86 -40.59 -1.01
CA ARG A 353 -5.31 -42.00 -1.12
C ARG A 353 -4.44 -42.86 -2.05
N LYS A 354 -3.67 -42.25 -2.94
CA LYS A 354 -2.71 -42.90 -3.83
C LYS A 354 -1.30 -42.95 -3.25
N MET A 355 -0.97 -42.03 -2.34
CA MET A 355 0.30 -42.06 -1.63
C MET A 355 0.34 -43.23 -0.63
N ASP A 356 1.43 -44.00 -0.65
CA ASP A 356 1.50 -45.28 0.06
C ASP A 356 2.58 -45.34 1.17
N GLY A 357 3.35 -44.27 1.35
CA GLY A 357 4.45 -44.19 2.31
C GLY A 357 4.03 -43.78 3.73
N GLN A 358 4.91 -43.05 4.40
CA GLN A 358 4.77 -42.68 5.81
C GLN A 358 3.59 -41.72 6.04
N GLU A 359 2.90 -41.89 7.16
CA GLU A 359 1.79 -41.02 7.58
C GLU A 359 2.28 -39.65 8.05
N CYS A 360 1.43 -38.63 7.93
CA CYS A 360 1.70 -37.29 8.45
C CYS A 360 1.97 -37.32 9.97
N PHE A 361 2.88 -36.47 10.45
CA PHE A 361 3.13 -36.33 11.88
C PHE A 361 1.84 -35.91 12.64
N GLN A 362 1.71 -36.29 13.90
CA GLN A 362 0.49 -36.03 14.70
C GLN A 362 0.16 -34.54 14.88
N ASP A 363 1.16 -33.67 14.79
CA ASP A 363 1.01 -32.21 14.81
C ASP A 363 0.70 -31.60 13.42
N TRP A 364 0.94 -32.33 12.33
CA TRP A 364 0.60 -31.97 10.96
C TRP A 364 -0.88 -32.26 10.64
N LYS A 365 -1.76 -31.57 11.37
CA LYS A 365 -3.21 -31.73 11.24
C LYS A 365 -3.71 -31.37 9.84
N SER A 366 -4.64 -32.18 9.35
CA SER A 366 -5.37 -32.04 8.10
C SER A 366 -6.72 -32.73 8.25
N GLU A 367 -7.77 -32.16 7.66
CA GLU A 367 -9.09 -32.83 7.55
C GLU A 367 -9.24 -33.59 6.22
N VAL A 368 -8.24 -33.52 5.35
CA VAL A 368 -8.20 -34.32 4.12
C VAL A 368 -7.83 -35.77 4.47
N LEU A 369 -8.84 -36.64 4.43
CA LEU A 369 -8.74 -38.06 4.83
C LEU A 369 -7.55 -38.79 4.19
N GLY A 370 -6.66 -39.33 5.03
CA GLY A 370 -5.57 -40.21 4.63
C GLY A 370 -4.21 -39.54 4.44
N CYS A 371 -3.95 -38.37 5.05
CA CYS A 371 -2.68 -37.63 4.98
C CYS A 371 -1.42 -38.53 5.04
N LYS A 372 -0.64 -38.55 3.96
CA LYS A 372 0.68 -39.20 3.85
C LYS A 372 1.73 -38.17 3.46
N MET A 373 2.94 -38.30 3.99
CA MET A 373 4.04 -37.38 3.69
C MET A 373 4.71 -37.69 2.35
N MET A 374 4.76 -38.96 1.95
CA MET A 374 5.56 -39.41 0.79
C MET A 374 5.06 -40.75 0.24
N LEU A 375 5.65 -41.17 -0.88
CA LEU A 375 5.55 -42.54 -1.41
C LEU A 375 6.59 -43.46 -0.75
N LYS A 376 6.39 -44.78 -0.82
CA LYS A 376 7.49 -45.74 -0.58
C LYS A 376 8.52 -45.65 -1.71
N SER A 377 9.78 -45.94 -1.40
CA SER A 377 10.87 -45.96 -2.39
C SER A 377 10.63 -46.93 -3.56
N THR A 378 9.86 -48.00 -3.32
CA THR A 378 9.45 -49.01 -4.31
C THR A 378 8.23 -48.62 -5.16
N SER A 379 7.64 -47.44 -4.94
CA SER A 379 6.47 -46.98 -5.70
C SER A 379 6.90 -46.34 -7.02
N ASN A 380 6.27 -46.79 -8.11
CA ASN A 380 6.41 -46.27 -9.48
C ASN A 380 5.36 -45.19 -9.80
N MET A 381 4.74 -44.60 -8.77
CA MET A 381 3.85 -43.45 -8.93
C MET A 381 4.66 -42.16 -8.96
N GLU A 382 4.33 -41.26 -9.89
CA GLU A 382 4.84 -39.90 -9.97
C GLU A 382 3.69 -38.92 -10.25
N VAL A 383 3.91 -37.64 -10.00
CA VAL A 383 2.99 -36.56 -10.37
C VAL A 383 3.63 -35.77 -11.50
N THR A 384 2.82 -35.36 -12.48
CA THR A 384 3.24 -34.46 -13.57
C THR A 384 2.44 -33.15 -13.46
N LEU A 385 3.15 -32.04 -13.30
CA LEU A 385 2.60 -30.68 -13.33
C LEU A 385 2.84 -30.08 -14.72
N THR A 386 1.78 -29.63 -15.39
CA THR A 386 1.88 -28.89 -16.66
C THR A 386 1.21 -27.54 -16.50
N VAL A 387 2.00 -26.47 -16.59
CA VAL A 387 1.56 -25.07 -16.45
C VAL A 387 1.84 -24.34 -17.77
N ASN A 388 0.78 -23.79 -18.37
CA ASN A 388 0.79 -23.15 -19.68
C ASN A 388 0.47 -21.65 -19.57
N ASN A 389 0.90 -21.02 -18.48
CA ASN A 389 0.69 -19.58 -18.27
C ASN A 389 1.47 -18.76 -19.32
N VAL A 390 1.03 -17.54 -19.58
CA VAL A 390 1.64 -16.63 -20.56
C VAL A 390 1.84 -15.25 -19.96
N MET A 391 2.99 -14.63 -20.24
CA MET A 391 3.23 -13.23 -19.88
C MET A 391 2.47 -12.34 -20.85
N VAL A 392 1.79 -11.32 -20.34
CA VAL A 392 1.01 -10.36 -21.12
C VAL A 392 1.22 -8.96 -20.59
N ASP A 393 1.45 -8.04 -21.53
CA ASP A 393 1.53 -6.62 -21.20
C ASP A 393 0.11 -6.10 -20.93
N ARG A 394 -0.04 -5.33 -19.85
CA ARG A 394 -1.33 -4.80 -19.35
C ARG A 394 -1.17 -3.36 -18.94
N LYS A 395 -2.00 -2.47 -19.49
CA LYS A 395 -2.23 -1.16 -18.91
C LYS A 395 -3.05 -1.35 -17.64
N ILE A 396 -2.60 -0.80 -16.52
CA ILE A 396 -3.33 -0.79 -15.25
C ILE A 396 -3.63 0.66 -14.84
N LEU A 397 -4.75 0.86 -14.13
CA LEU A 397 -5.29 2.18 -13.78
C LEU A 397 -5.46 2.31 -12.27
N ASN A 398 -4.57 3.05 -11.62
CA ASN A 398 -4.78 3.54 -10.26
C ASN A 398 -5.70 4.77 -10.30
N ILE A 399 -6.67 4.85 -9.38
CA ILE A 399 -7.65 5.96 -9.34
C ILE A 399 -7.50 6.72 -8.03
N PHE A 400 -7.28 8.03 -8.14
CA PHE A 400 -7.00 8.90 -7.00
C PHE A 400 -8.06 10.00 -6.85
N GLY A 401 -8.42 10.29 -5.60
CA GLY A 401 -9.22 11.44 -5.22
C GLY A 401 -8.61 12.13 -4.00
N ALA A 402 -8.55 13.47 -3.99
CA ALA A 402 -7.93 14.23 -2.91
C ALA A 402 -8.86 15.29 -2.32
N ILE A 403 -8.84 15.41 -0.99
CA ILE A 403 -9.35 16.57 -0.25
C ILE A 403 -8.14 17.36 0.23
N LYS A 404 -8.10 18.66 -0.06
CA LYS A 404 -6.94 19.51 0.18
C LYS A 404 -6.91 20.04 1.62
N GLY A 405 -5.75 19.93 2.27
CA GLY A 405 -5.49 20.50 3.58
C GLY A 405 -5.59 22.04 3.60
N PHE A 406 -6.13 22.58 4.69
CA PHE A 406 -6.32 24.02 4.86
C PHE A 406 -5.04 24.76 5.28
N GLU A 407 -4.14 24.11 6.03
CA GLU A 407 -2.89 24.73 6.54
C GLU A 407 -1.64 24.07 5.94
N GLU A 408 -1.63 22.74 5.84
CA GLU A 408 -0.52 21.92 5.34
C GLU A 408 -0.99 21.07 4.13
N PRO A 409 -1.29 21.68 2.97
CA PRO A 409 -1.85 20.98 1.80
C PRO A 409 -0.88 20.01 1.12
N ASP A 410 0.43 20.17 1.33
CA ASP A 410 1.51 19.34 0.81
C ASP A 410 1.74 18.06 1.62
N ARG A 411 1.25 18.02 2.87
CA ARG A 411 1.30 16.85 3.75
C ARG A 411 0.00 16.07 3.65
N TYR A 412 0.07 14.75 3.50
CA TYR A 412 -1.12 13.91 3.36
C TYR A 412 -1.07 12.56 4.07
N VAL A 413 -2.26 12.11 4.48
CA VAL A 413 -2.54 10.69 4.74
C VAL A 413 -3.07 10.07 3.45
N VAL A 414 -2.62 8.87 3.12
CA VAL A 414 -3.12 8.07 2.01
C VAL A 414 -4.01 6.96 2.57
N ILE A 415 -5.22 6.81 2.04
CA ILE A 415 -6.18 5.76 2.38
C ILE A 415 -6.35 4.91 1.12
N GLY A 416 -5.91 3.65 1.17
CA GLY A 416 -5.84 2.78 0.01
C GLY A 416 -6.75 1.55 0.09
N ALA A 417 -7.21 1.08 -1.07
CA ALA A 417 -7.87 -0.22 -1.21
C ALA A 417 -7.59 -0.87 -2.58
N GLN A 418 -7.34 -2.17 -2.57
CA GLN A 418 -7.30 -3.04 -3.75
C GLN A 418 -8.68 -3.08 -4.44
N ARG A 419 -8.66 -3.01 -5.78
CA ARG A 419 -9.85 -3.05 -6.66
C ARG A 419 -9.90 -4.28 -7.55
N ASP A 420 -8.77 -4.75 -8.06
CA ASP A 420 -8.70 -5.99 -8.83
C ASP A 420 -8.98 -7.21 -7.95
N SER A 421 -9.44 -8.30 -8.55
CA SER A 421 -9.55 -9.59 -7.88
C SER A 421 -9.71 -10.73 -8.88
N TRP A 422 -9.06 -11.85 -8.63
CA TRP A 422 -9.44 -13.11 -9.27
C TRP A 422 -10.84 -13.51 -8.77
N GLY A 423 -11.75 -13.80 -9.70
CA GLY A 423 -13.15 -14.05 -9.36
C GLY A 423 -13.88 -12.77 -8.88
N GLN A 424 -15.02 -12.95 -8.20
CA GLN A 424 -15.82 -11.83 -7.70
C GLN A 424 -15.12 -10.97 -6.61
N GLY A 425 -14.19 -11.56 -5.85
CA GLY A 425 -13.36 -10.85 -4.86
C GLY A 425 -14.11 -10.04 -3.80
N ALA A 426 -15.35 -10.43 -3.44
CA ALA A 426 -16.24 -9.62 -2.61
C ALA A 426 -15.60 -9.23 -1.26
N ALA A 427 -14.98 -10.17 -0.56
CA ALA A 427 -14.28 -9.90 0.71
C ALA A 427 -12.88 -9.29 0.50
N LYS A 428 -12.08 -9.86 -0.42
CA LYS A 428 -10.67 -9.48 -0.71
C LYS A 428 -10.52 -8.01 -1.15
N ALA A 429 -11.30 -7.59 -2.15
CA ALA A 429 -11.23 -6.25 -2.75
C ALA A 429 -12.56 -5.47 -2.66
N GLY A 430 -13.71 -6.16 -2.62
CA GLY A 430 -15.02 -5.50 -2.57
C GLY A 430 -15.29 -4.70 -1.31
N VAL A 431 -15.02 -5.27 -0.13
CA VAL A 431 -15.17 -4.58 1.17
C VAL A 431 -14.29 -3.33 1.23
N GLY A 432 -13.00 -3.45 0.89
CA GLY A 432 -12.08 -2.32 0.86
C GLY A 432 -12.51 -1.22 -0.11
N THR A 433 -12.91 -1.58 -1.33
CA THR A 433 -13.45 -0.64 -2.33
C THR A 433 -14.71 0.08 -1.82
N ALA A 434 -15.63 -0.64 -1.17
CA ALA A 434 -16.86 -0.07 -0.63
C ALA A 434 -16.57 0.91 0.53
N MET A 435 -15.68 0.53 1.44
CA MET A 435 -15.22 1.40 2.53
C MET A 435 -14.50 2.64 2.00
N LEU A 436 -13.65 2.51 0.98
CA LEU A 436 -12.94 3.64 0.36
C LEU A 436 -13.93 4.67 -0.24
N LEU A 437 -14.93 4.20 -0.99
CA LEU A 437 -15.95 5.06 -1.59
C LEU A 437 -16.81 5.76 -0.53
N GLU A 438 -17.22 5.04 0.51
CA GLU A 438 -18.06 5.60 1.57
C GLU A 438 -17.29 6.60 2.46
N LEU A 439 -16.02 6.32 2.79
CA LEU A 439 -15.15 7.27 3.49
C LEU A 439 -14.90 8.53 2.65
N ALA A 440 -14.62 8.38 1.35
CA ALA A 440 -14.46 9.52 0.44
C ALA A 440 -15.72 10.39 0.39
N ARG A 441 -16.90 9.77 0.29
CA ARG A 441 -18.19 10.47 0.33
C ARG A 441 -18.40 11.21 1.65
N VAL A 442 -18.30 10.51 2.78
CA VAL A 442 -18.63 11.06 4.10
C VAL A 442 -17.67 12.17 4.52
N ILE A 443 -16.36 11.99 4.27
CA ILE A 443 -15.36 13.02 4.61
C ILE A 443 -15.54 14.24 3.69
N SER A 444 -15.85 14.05 2.40
CA SER A 444 -16.18 15.18 1.51
C SER A 444 -17.45 15.90 1.94
N ASP A 445 -18.52 15.18 2.30
CA ASP A 445 -19.75 15.77 2.84
C ASP A 445 -19.43 16.65 4.08
N ILE A 446 -18.65 16.13 5.02
CA ILE A 446 -18.23 16.85 6.25
C ILE A 446 -17.41 18.12 5.94
N VAL A 447 -16.57 18.09 4.90
CA VAL A 447 -15.77 19.26 4.48
C VAL A 447 -16.60 20.28 3.67
N LYS A 448 -17.44 19.82 2.75
CA LYS A 448 -18.13 20.67 1.76
C LYS A 448 -19.49 21.18 2.25
N LYS A 449 -20.17 20.47 3.15
CA LYS A 449 -21.53 20.81 3.64
C LYS A 449 -21.51 21.27 5.09
N ASP A 450 -20.83 20.53 5.97
CA ASP A 450 -20.74 20.89 7.39
C ASP A 450 -19.62 21.92 7.66
N GLY A 451 -18.67 22.09 6.73
CA GLY A 451 -17.66 23.14 6.77
C GLY A 451 -16.38 22.81 7.56
N TYR A 452 -16.12 21.53 7.83
CA TYR A 452 -14.87 21.09 8.45
C TYR A 452 -13.66 21.43 7.57
N LYS A 453 -12.56 21.88 8.19
CA LYS A 453 -11.31 22.23 7.51
C LYS A 453 -10.21 21.26 7.98
N PRO A 454 -9.89 20.19 7.22
CA PRO A 454 -8.82 19.29 7.58
C PRO A 454 -7.49 20.04 7.49
N ARG A 455 -6.65 19.95 8.53
CA ARG A 455 -5.36 20.65 8.57
C ARG A 455 -4.43 20.22 7.43
N ARG A 456 -4.40 18.91 7.17
CA ARG A 456 -3.59 18.23 6.15
C ARG A 456 -4.48 17.63 5.06
N SER A 457 -3.90 17.37 3.89
CA SER A 457 -4.61 16.72 2.79
C SER A 457 -4.94 15.26 3.09
N ILE A 458 -5.99 14.75 2.46
CA ILE A 458 -6.41 13.34 2.52
C ILE A 458 -6.48 12.84 1.08
N ILE A 459 -5.75 11.77 0.77
CA ILE A 459 -5.76 11.12 -0.54
C ILE A 459 -6.42 9.75 -0.41
N PHE A 460 -7.44 9.50 -1.23
CA PHE A 460 -8.08 8.20 -1.42
C PHE A 460 -7.49 7.57 -2.69
N ALA A 461 -7.02 6.33 -2.59
CA ALA A 461 -6.35 5.61 -3.67
C ALA A 461 -7.00 4.23 -3.90
N SER A 462 -7.42 3.97 -5.13
CA SER A 462 -7.92 2.66 -5.56
C SER A 462 -6.87 1.99 -6.45
N TRP A 463 -6.21 0.98 -5.88
CA TRP A 463 -5.12 0.22 -6.50
C TRP A 463 -5.65 -0.91 -7.38
N THR A 464 -4.85 -1.31 -8.36
CA THR A 464 -5.07 -2.53 -9.16
C THR A 464 -3.78 -3.34 -9.30
N ALA A 465 -3.88 -4.55 -9.84
CA ALA A 465 -2.87 -5.60 -9.80
C ALA A 465 -2.35 -5.91 -8.38
N GLY A 466 -3.21 -5.77 -7.38
CA GLY A 466 -2.96 -6.19 -6.00
C GLY A 466 -2.84 -7.71 -5.84
N GLU A 467 -3.62 -8.48 -6.60
CA GLU A 467 -3.51 -9.94 -6.67
C GLU A 467 -2.12 -10.43 -7.17
N TYR A 468 -1.39 -9.55 -7.86
CA TYR A 468 -0.10 -9.83 -8.48
C TYR A 468 1.09 -9.38 -7.62
N GLY A 469 0.88 -9.12 -6.32
CA GLY A 469 1.93 -8.62 -5.40
C GLY A 469 1.93 -7.10 -5.29
N ALA A 470 0.76 -6.51 -5.00
CA ALA A 470 0.61 -5.06 -4.74
C ALA A 470 1.20 -4.17 -5.86
N VAL A 471 1.06 -4.59 -7.13
CA VAL A 471 1.79 -3.98 -8.27
C VAL A 471 1.46 -2.50 -8.42
N GLY A 472 0.21 -2.14 -8.70
CA GLY A 472 -0.16 -0.74 -8.94
C GLY A 472 0.15 0.20 -7.77
N ALA A 473 0.12 -0.29 -6.53
CA ALA A 473 0.57 0.46 -5.36
C ALA A 473 2.10 0.68 -5.37
N THR A 474 2.87 -0.35 -5.72
CA THR A 474 4.34 -0.29 -5.75
C THR A 474 4.85 0.57 -6.90
N GLU A 475 4.30 0.46 -8.11
CA GLU A 475 4.68 1.33 -9.25
C GLU A 475 4.58 2.83 -8.89
N TRP A 476 3.50 3.18 -8.19
CA TRP A 476 3.29 4.55 -7.71
C TRP A 476 4.30 4.95 -6.63
N LEU A 477 4.65 4.05 -5.70
CA LEU A 477 5.71 4.31 -4.70
C LEU A 477 7.08 4.50 -5.38
N GLU A 478 7.42 3.70 -6.39
CA GLU A 478 8.71 3.79 -7.08
C GLU A 478 8.87 5.12 -7.82
N GLY A 479 7.81 5.60 -8.49
CA GLY A 479 7.77 6.91 -9.15
C GLY A 479 7.98 8.12 -8.23
N TYR A 480 7.66 8.00 -6.93
CA TYR A 480 7.81 9.07 -5.95
C TYR A 480 8.82 8.79 -4.83
N SER A 481 9.52 7.64 -4.86
CA SER A 481 10.40 7.08 -3.82
C SER A 481 11.27 8.10 -3.08
N SER A 482 11.98 8.97 -3.81
CA SER A 482 12.86 10.00 -3.25
C SER A 482 12.17 11.17 -2.54
N THR A 483 10.86 11.36 -2.74
CA THR A 483 10.10 12.51 -2.18
C THR A 483 8.88 12.14 -1.35
N LEU A 484 8.38 10.90 -1.46
CA LEU A 484 7.07 10.54 -0.92
C LEU A 484 7.05 10.57 0.61
N HIS A 485 8.08 10.04 1.27
CA HIS A 485 8.23 10.07 2.74
C HIS A 485 8.21 11.49 3.33
N ALA A 486 8.54 12.52 2.54
CA ALA A 486 8.50 13.92 2.96
C ALA A 486 7.08 14.53 2.85
N LYS A 487 6.13 13.86 2.19
CA LYS A 487 4.76 14.34 1.92
C LYS A 487 3.70 13.43 2.56
N ALA A 488 3.78 12.12 2.29
CA ALA A 488 2.94 11.08 2.88
C ALA A 488 3.40 10.76 4.30
N PHE A 489 2.62 11.12 5.32
CA PHE A 489 2.98 10.86 6.72
C PHE A 489 2.34 9.60 7.29
N THR A 490 1.34 9.01 6.63
CA THR A 490 0.71 7.73 7.02
C THR A 490 0.01 7.08 5.82
N TYR A 491 0.03 5.75 5.73
CA TYR A 491 -0.84 4.94 4.87
C TYR A 491 -1.84 4.12 5.70
N ILE A 492 -3.11 4.12 5.31
CA ILE A 492 -4.19 3.33 5.90
C ILE A 492 -4.69 2.36 4.84
N ASN A 493 -4.54 1.06 5.09
CA ASN A 493 -4.98 0.01 4.16
C ASN A 493 -6.35 -0.56 4.52
N LEU A 494 -7.24 -0.67 3.53
CA LEU A 494 -8.61 -1.19 3.69
C LEU A 494 -8.82 -2.58 3.07
N ASP A 495 -7.78 -3.19 2.50
CA ASP A 495 -7.81 -4.53 1.91
C ASP A 495 -8.34 -5.58 2.92
N ALA A 496 -9.23 -6.46 2.46
CA ALA A 496 -9.74 -7.59 3.25
C ALA A 496 -10.24 -7.25 4.68
N ALA A 497 -10.70 -6.02 4.94
CA ALA A 497 -11.02 -5.52 6.27
C ALA A 497 -12.14 -6.30 7.01
N VAL A 498 -12.97 -7.08 6.30
CA VAL A 498 -13.96 -8.00 6.89
C VAL A 498 -13.92 -9.34 6.17
N LEU A 499 -13.27 -10.33 6.80
CA LEU A 499 -13.29 -11.75 6.42
C LEU A 499 -14.10 -12.62 7.40
N GLY A 500 -14.44 -12.08 8.57
CA GLY A 500 -15.14 -12.80 9.63
C GLY A 500 -15.49 -11.89 10.81
N PHE A 501 -15.89 -12.47 11.93
CA PHE A 501 -16.45 -11.72 13.07
C PHE A 501 -15.99 -12.19 14.46
N ASN A 502 -15.07 -13.14 14.61
CA ASN A 502 -14.60 -13.62 15.94
C ASN A 502 -13.42 -12.80 16.47
N HIS A 503 -12.44 -12.52 15.64
CA HIS A 503 -11.16 -11.92 16.02
C HIS A 503 -10.87 -10.64 15.22
N MET A 504 -10.03 -9.76 15.78
CA MET A 504 -9.51 -8.58 15.09
C MET A 504 -8.00 -8.74 14.94
N LYS A 505 -7.49 -8.65 13.71
CA LYS A 505 -6.06 -8.64 13.40
C LYS A 505 -5.63 -7.21 13.13
N ILE A 506 -4.47 -6.82 13.67
CA ILE A 506 -3.87 -5.51 13.47
C ILE A 506 -2.42 -5.71 13.02
N SER A 507 -2.00 -4.94 12.03
CA SER A 507 -0.65 -4.90 11.49
C SER A 507 -0.28 -3.43 11.24
N ALA A 508 0.54 -2.84 12.10
CA ALA A 508 0.80 -1.40 12.09
C ALA A 508 2.22 -1.03 12.55
N SER A 509 2.69 0.14 12.15
CA SER A 509 3.93 0.73 12.67
C SER A 509 3.73 1.19 14.13
N PRO A 510 4.71 0.99 15.04
CA PRO A 510 4.63 1.44 16.44
C PRO A 510 4.29 2.92 16.64
N LEU A 511 4.66 3.77 15.68
CA LEU A 511 4.33 5.21 15.65
C LEU A 511 2.82 5.50 15.65
N LEU A 512 1.97 4.51 15.33
CA LEU A 512 0.51 4.65 15.29
C LEU A 512 -0.20 3.96 16.48
N TYR A 513 0.53 3.31 17.41
CA TYR A 513 -0.10 2.51 18.46
C TYR A 513 -1.02 3.34 19.38
N THR A 514 -0.58 4.52 19.84
CA THR A 514 -1.42 5.42 20.66
C THR A 514 -2.64 5.97 19.89
N LEU A 515 -2.58 6.04 18.56
CA LEU A 515 -3.75 6.41 17.73
C LEU A 515 -4.72 5.23 17.61
N LEU A 516 -4.21 4.02 17.40
CA LEU A 516 -4.98 2.78 17.32
C LEU A 516 -5.73 2.52 18.63
N GLU A 517 -5.04 2.57 19.77
CA GLU A 517 -5.64 2.35 21.09
C GLU A 517 -6.80 3.31 21.37
N ARG A 518 -6.58 4.63 21.17
CA ARG A 518 -7.63 5.65 21.36
C ARG A 518 -8.80 5.49 20.38
N THR A 519 -8.52 5.00 19.17
CA THR A 519 -9.55 4.66 18.18
C THR A 519 -10.37 3.46 18.64
N MET A 520 -9.71 2.40 19.11
CA MET A 520 -10.36 1.17 19.57
C MET A 520 -11.20 1.39 20.84
N GLN A 521 -10.74 2.24 21.77
CA GLN A 521 -11.54 2.72 22.92
C GLN A 521 -12.74 3.58 22.49
N GLY A 522 -12.62 4.28 21.35
CA GLY A 522 -13.63 5.19 20.82
C GLY A 522 -14.68 4.56 19.89
N VAL A 523 -14.48 3.32 19.46
CA VAL A 523 -15.36 2.57 18.53
C VAL A 523 -15.98 1.38 19.25
N LYS A 524 -17.31 1.24 19.15
CA LYS A 524 -18.05 0.12 19.75
C LYS A 524 -17.69 -1.21 19.07
N ASP A 525 -17.73 -2.30 19.84
CA ASP A 525 -17.71 -3.63 19.25
C ASP A 525 -19.02 -3.87 18.46
N PRO A 526 -18.99 -4.36 17.21
CA PRO A 526 -20.20 -4.54 16.40
C PRO A 526 -21.07 -5.74 16.83
N ILE A 527 -20.64 -6.54 17.82
CA ILE A 527 -21.29 -7.81 18.22
C ILE A 527 -21.70 -7.77 19.70
N LYS A 528 -20.90 -7.15 20.57
CA LYS A 528 -21.22 -7.02 21.99
C LYS A 528 -22.10 -5.78 22.20
N GLU A 529 -23.29 -5.96 22.79
CA GLU A 529 -24.20 -4.84 23.12
C GLU A 529 -23.56 -3.78 24.04
N SER A 530 -22.59 -4.19 24.86
CA SER A 530 -21.72 -3.31 25.63
C SER A 530 -20.25 -3.70 25.44
N GLY A 531 -19.43 -2.69 25.18
CA GLY A 531 -17.99 -2.84 24.94
C GLY A 531 -17.50 -2.02 23.74
N ASN A 532 -16.21 -1.75 23.73
CA ASN A 532 -15.48 -1.14 22.63
C ASN A 532 -14.49 -2.15 22.00
N LEU A 533 -13.81 -1.79 20.91
CA LEU A 533 -12.84 -2.68 20.26
C LEU A 533 -11.57 -2.94 21.10
N TYR A 534 -11.21 -2.04 22.01
CA TYR A 534 -10.09 -2.25 22.94
C TYR A 534 -10.44 -3.31 24.00
N ASP A 535 -11.69 -3.37 24.47
CA ASP A 535 -12.22 -4.45 25.32
C ASP A 535 -12.28 -5.82 24.59
N ARG A 536 -12.04 -5.84 23.28
CA ARG A 536 -11.96 -7.04 22.44
C ARG A 536 -10.54 -7.56 22.28
N VAL A 537 -9.56 -6.67 22.06
CA VAL A 537 -8.14 -7.04 21.90
C VAL A 537 -7.39 -7.12 23.23
N GLY A 538 -7.90 -6.47 24.28
CA GLY A 538 -7.31 -6.46 25.62
C GLY A 538 -6.17 -5.44 25.79
N PRO A 539 -5.69 -5.25 27.04
CA PRO A 539 -4.64 -4.27 27.34
C PRO A 539 -3.26 -4.65 26.80
N ASP A 540 -3.05 -5.91 26.44
CA ASP A 540 -1.80 -6.47 25.92
C ASP A 540 -1.76 -6.54 24.38
N TRP A 541 -2.66 -5.82 23.69
CA TRP A 541 -2.86 -5.90 22.24
C TRP A 541 -1.61 -5.62 21.40
N GLU A 542 -0.65 -4.82 21.90
CA GLU A 542 0.63 -4.60 21.22
C GLU A 542 1.41 -5.90 20.97
N LYS A 543 1.21 -6.92 21.83
CA LYS A 543 1.81 -8.26 21.71
C LYS A 543 1.08 -9.16 20.70
N THR A 544 -0.11 -8.76 20.24
CA THR A 544 -0.89 -9.49 19.23
C THR A 544 -0.87 -8.80 17.85
N VAL A 545 -0.18 -7.67 17.71
CA VAL A 545 0.12 -7.04 16.42
C VAL A 545 0.94 -8.00 15.56
N VAL A 546 0.42 -8.33 14.38
CA VAL A 546 1.06 -9.26 13.45
C VAL A 546 1.92 -8.46 12.46
N PRO A 547 3.17 -8.88 12.16
CA PRO A 547 3.95 -8.28 11.09
C PRO A 547 3.22 -8.25 9.74
N LEU A 548 3.58 -7.28 8.89
CA LEU A 548 3.08 -7.23 7.51
C LEU A 548 3.82 -8.27 6.66
N GLY A 549 3.06 -9.10 5.95
CA GLY A 549 3.58 -9.95 4.89
C GLY A 549 3.68 -9.19 3.56
N LEU A 550 4.42 -9.75 2.60
CA LEU A 550 4.58 -9.17 1.26
C LEU A 550 3.26 -9.11 0.48
N ASP A 551 2.25 -9.88 0.90
CA ASP A 551 0.90 -9.98 0.32
C ASP A 551 -0.04 -8.81 0.71
N ASN A 552 0.41 -7.89 1.57
CA ASN A 552 -0.36 -6.73 2.03
C ASN A 552 0.13 -5.43 1.38
N ALA A 553 -0.76 -4.65 0.75
CA ALA A 553 -0.37 -3.40 0.09
C ALA A 553 0.26 -2.35 1.02
N ALA A 554 0.11 -2.46 2.34
CA ALA A 554 0.81 -1.62 3.32
C ALA A 554 2.30 -1.98 3.49
N PHE A 555 2.75 -3.15 3.05
CA PHE A 555 4.15 -3.59 3.18
C PHE A 555 5.12 -2.66 2.46
N PRO A 556 5.04 -2.41 1.13
CA PRO A 556 6.00 -1.56 0.43
C PRO A 556 5.95 -0.09 0.87
N PHE A 557 4.80 0.42 1.32
CA PHE A 557 4.71 1.74 1.94
C PHE A 557 5.66 1.86 3.15
N LEU A 558 5.72 0.82 4.00
CA LEU A 558 6.62 0.79 5.16
C LEU A 558 8.06 0.43 4.80
N THR A 559 8.27 -0.65 4.03
CA THR A 559 9.59 -1.27 3.85
C THR A 559 10.42 -0.66 2.73
N TYR A 560 9.78 -0.14 1.67
CA TYR A 560 10.45 0.54 0.57
C TYR A 560 10.42 2.07 0.72
N SER A 561 9.26 2.64 1.13
CA SER A 561 9.10 4.10 1.26
C SER A 561 9.22 4.67 2.68
N GLY A 562 9.36 3.85 3.73
CA GLY A 562 9.56 4.32 5.10
C GLY A 562 8.35 5.05 5.72
N ILE A 563 7.17 4.95 5.12
CA ILE A 563 5.94 5.62 5.55
C ILE A 563 5.31 4.82 6.70
N PRO A 564 4.89 5.43 7.82
CA PRO A 564 4.14 4.74 8.87
C PRO A 564 2.82 4.18 8.32
N VAL A 565 2.49 2.92 8.62
CA VAL A 565 1.29 2.27 8.05
C VAL A 565 0.41 1.61 9.10
N VAL A 566 -0.87 1.43 8.75
CA VAL A 566 -1.82 0.63 9.48
C VAL A 566 -2.69 -0.19 8.52
N SER A 567 -2.82 -1.48 8.81
CA SER A 567 -3.77 -2.42 8.21
C SER A 567 -4.46 -3.17 9.34
N PHE A 568 -5.78 -3.36 9.23
CA PHE A 568 -6.58 -4.07 10.22
C PHE A 568 -7.72 -4.81 9.54
N GLY A 569 -8.25 -5.84 10.19
CA GLY A 569 -9.45 -6.51 9.72
C GLY A 569 -10.08 -7.43 10.76
N PHE A 570 -11.32 -7.81 10.49
CA PHE A 570 -12.08 -8.78 11.28
C PHE A 570 -12.05 -10.17 10.61
N TYR A 571 -11.78 -11.19 11.41
CA TYR A 571 -11.51 -12.57 10.99
C TYR A 571 -12.35 -13.55 11.83
N ASN A 572 -12.54 -14.78 11.33
CA ASN A 572 -13.15 -15.86 12.11
C ASN A 572 -12.11 -16.60 12.97
#